data_AF-A0A257RXF9-F1
#
_entry.id   AF-A0A257RXF9-F1
#
_cell.length_a   1.000
_cell.length_b   1.000
_cell.length_c   1.000
_cell.angle_alpha   90.00
_cell.angle_beta   90.00
_cell.angle_gamma   90.00
#
_symmetry.space_group_name_H-M   'P 1'
#
loop_
_entity.id
_entity.type
_entity.pdbx_description
1 polymer ?
#
loop_
_entity_poly.entity_id
_entity_poly.type
_entity_poly.pdbx_seq_one_letter_code
_entity_poly.pdbx_strand_id
1 'polypeptide(L)'
;MNSPRPQLVRVVALTTALAYAPLLSGAYASASVHQTPNCKSIQLTLNRGQRHVVAGATYTALVITNVGTTCAIWGVPAIQPVNAARRPIGPFARNLSMGEMPLRHVLARGGSVSVSFGVTKTTSVPSSTCHAARAAGVVVTLGPFFTRRFLAMPLSVCTASASTTTRLLAPGTKG
;
A
#
# COMPACT_ATOMS: atom_id res chain seq x y z
N MET A 1 -8.42 -33.37 -50.64
CA MET A 1 -7.74 -34.49 -49.97
C MET A 1 -7.58 -34.08 -48.50
N ASN A 2 -8.26 -34.59 -47.48
CA ASN A 2 -9.07 -35.79 -47.26
C ASN A 2 -10.38 -35.42 -46.54
N SER A 3 -11.43 -36.17 -46.87
CA SER A 3 -12.77 -36.16 -46.30
C SER A 3 -12.83 -36.81 -44.89
N PRO A 4 -13.95 -36.66 -44.16
CA PRO A 4 -14.10 -36.84 -42.70
C PRO A 4 -14.48 -38.28 -42.33
N ARG A 5 -14.60 -38.59 -41.02
CA ARG A 5 -15.47 -39.65 -40.46
C ARG A 5 -15.54 -39.59 -38.91
N PRO A 6 -16.53 -40.25 -38.27
CA PRO A 6 -17.43 -39.59 -37.32
C PRO A 6 -17.65 -40.39 -36.01
N GLN A 7 -18.57 -39.88 -35.19
CA GLN A 7 -19.39 -40.58 -34.18
C GLN A 7 -18.71 -41.20 -32.95
N LEU A 8 -19.21 -40.81 -31.77
CA LEU A 8 -20.15 -41.71 -31.07
C LEU A 8 -20.99 -40.95 -30.05
N VAL A 9 -22.28 -40.92 -30.34
CA VAL A 9 -23.38 -40.58 -29.45
C VAL A 9 -23.49 -41.67 -28.38
N ARG A 10 -23.52 -41.30 -27.10
CA ARG A 10 -24.17 -42.11 -26.06
C ARG A 10 -25.14 -41.24 -25.28
N VAL A 11 -26.39 -41.30 -25.73
CA VAL A 11 -27.58 -41.03 -24.92
C VAL A 11 -27.71 -42.19 -23.95
N VAL A 12 -27.70 -41.93 -22.64
CA VAL A 12 -28.18 -42.88 -21.63
C VAL A 12 -29.07 -42.14 -20.63
N ALA A 13 -30.36 -42.43 -20.78
CA ALA A 13 -31.44 -42.57 -19.81
C ALA A 13 -31.53 -41.63 -18.59
N LEU A 14 -32.67 -40.92 -18.54
CA LEU A 14 -33.30 -40.47 -17.31
C LEU A 14 -33.58 -41.66 -16.38
N THR A 15 -33.20 -41.53 -15.11
CA THR A 15 -33.91 -42.17 -14.00
C THR A 15 -34.21 -41.12 -12.94
N THR A 16 -35.48 -40.73 -12.87
CA THR A 16 -36.09 -39.95 -11.80
C THR A 16 -36.13 -40.77 -10.52
N ALA A 17 -35.32 -40.40 -9.52
CA ALA A 17 -35.50 -40.85 -8.15
C ALA A 17 -35.82 -39.61 -7.27
N LEU A 18 -37.11 -39.45 -6.97
CA LEU A 18 -37.62 -38.55 -5.94
C LEU A 18 -37.15 -39.07 -4.58
N ALA A 19 -36.00 -38.58 -4.10
CA ALA A 19 -35.59 -38.74 -2.72
C ALA A 19 -36.07 -37.51 -1.93
N TYR A 20 -37.13 -37.70 -1.15
CA TYR A 20 -37.54 -36.80 -0.08
C TYR A 20 -36.41 -36.76 0.97
N ALA A 21 -35.50 -35.80 0.85
CA ALA A 21 -34.58 -35.46 1.93
C ALA A 21 -35.30 -34.51 2.90
N PRO A 22 -35.35 -34.81 4.21
CA PRO A 22 -35.85 -33.86 5.19
C PRO A 22 -35.00 -32.59 5.10
N LEU A 23 -35.66 -31.45 4.89
CA LEU A 23 -35.10 -30.12 5.06
C LEU A 23 -34.70 -29.98 6.53
N LEU A 24 -33.50 -30.48 6.87
CA LEU A 24 -32.81 -30.06 8.07
C LEU A 24 -32.54 -28.58 7.87
N SER A 25 -33.35 -27.77 8.55
CA SER A 25 -33.11 -26.36 8.84
C SER A 25 -31.71 -26.24 9.47
N GLY A 26 -30.69 -26.23 8.62
CA GLY A 26 -29.35 -25.85 8.98
C GLY A 26 -29.46 -24.43 9.46
N ALA A 27 -29.39 -24.24 10.78
CA ALA A 27 -29.15 -22.94 11.36
C ALA A 27 -27.95 -22.36 10.61
N TYR A 28 -28.20 -21.34 9.79
CA TYR A 28 -27.14 -20.50 9.27
C TYR A 28 -26.52 -19.87 10.51
N ALA A 29 -25.48 -20.50 11.04
CA ALA A 29 -24.59 -19.86 11.98
C ALA A 29 -24.06 -18.64 11.22
N SER A 30 -24.65 -17.48 11.51
CA SER A 30 -24.13 -16.19 11.08
C SER A 30 -22.68 -16.17 11.53
N ALA A 31 -21.77 -16.44 10.60
CA ALA A 31 -20.36 -16.31 10.84
C ALA A 31 -20.16 -14.87 11.30
N SER A 32 -19.93 -14.70 12.59
CA SER A 32 -19.62 -13.40 13.16
C SER A 32 -18.34 -12.98 12.48
N VAL A 33 -18.43 -12.10 11.48
CA VAL A 33 -17.27 -11.60 10.75
C VAL A 33 -16.45 -10.87 11.79
N HIS A 34 -15.46 -11.57 12.34
CA HIS A 34 -14.57 -11.02 13.34
C HIS A 34 -13.74 -9.96 12.61
N GLN A 35 -14.20 -8.72 12.64
CA GLN A 35 -13.50 -7.62 12.01
C GLN A 35 -12.15 -7.49 12.67
N THR A 36 -11.10 -7.76 11.90
CA THR A 36 -9.72 -7.58 12.36
C THR A 36 -9.57 -6.17 12.93
N PRO A 37 -9.05 -5.98 14.15
CA PRO A 37 -8.89 -4.64 14.71
C PRO A 37 -7.88 -3.82 13.91
N ASN A 38 -7.96 -2.49 14.03
CA ASN A 38 -7.00 -1.59 13.40
C ASN A 38 -5.62 -1.71 14.08
N CYS A 39 -4.56 -1.55 13.29
CA CYS A 39 -3.21 -1.53 13.83
C CYS A 39 -3.01 -0.33 14.76
N LYS A 40 -2.42 -0.58 15.93
CA LYS A 40 -2.00 0.48 16.86
C LYS A 40 -0.60 0.97 16.50
N SER A 41 -0.28 2.23 16.79
CA SER A 41 1.04 2.83 16.54
C SER A 41 2.21 2.02 17.10
N ILE A 42 2.04 1.43 18.29
CA ILE A 42 3.05 0.61 18.95
C ILE A 42 3.31 -0.73 18.25
N GLN A 43 2.38 -1.18 17.41
CA GLN A 43 2.49 -2.42 16.65
C GLN A 43 3.16 -2.20 15.30
N LEU A 44 3.44 -0.95 14.91
CA LEU A 44 3.94 -0.62 13.58
C LEU A 44 5.35 -0.03 13.68
N THR A 45 6.25 -0.59 12.88
CA THR A 45 7.59 -0.04 12.64
C THR A 45 7.65 0.53 11.23
N LEU A 46 8.48 1.55 11.01
CA LEU A 46 8.67 2.20 9.72
C LEU A 46 10.16 2.12 9.35
N ASN A 47 10.45 1.52 8.20
CA ASN A 47 11.81 1.32 7.71
C ASN A 47 11.94 1.72 6.25
N ARG A 48 13.18 1.95 5.81
CA ARG A 48 13.50 2.14 4.39
C ARG A 48 13.63 0.77 3.71
N GLY A 49 12.92 0.59 2.61
CA GLY A 49 13.02 -0.59 1.74
C GLY A 49 13.89 -0.32 0.52
N GLN A 50 13.57 -1.01 -0.58
CA GLN A 50 14.31 -0.92 -1.83
C GLN A 50 14.23 0.48 -2.44
N ARG A 51 15.30 0.86 -3.14
CA ARG A 51 15.43 2.13 -3.84
C ARG A 51 15.64 1.87 -5.32
N HIS A 52 14.85 2.54 -6.14
CA HIS A 52 14.94 2.49 -7.59
C HIS A 52 15.16 3.91 -8.13
N VAL A 53 16.01 4.02 -9.14
CA VAL A 53 16.26 5.29 -9.82
C VAL A 53 15.69 5.16 -11.22
N VAL A 54 14.83 6.10 -11.59
CA VAL A 54 14.26 6.25 -12.92
C VAL A 54 14.71 7.62 -13.44
N ALA A 55 14.82 7.81 -14.75
CA ALA A 55 15.29 9.08 -15.31
C ALA A 55 14.53 10.28 -14.71
N GLY A 56 15.22 11.11 -13.92
CA GLY A 56 14.67 12.30 -13.27
C GLY A 56 14.08 12.10 -11.87
N ALA A 57 13.96 10.87 -11.34
CA ALA A 57 13.40 10.62 -10.01
C ALA A 57 14.03 9.41 -9.30
N THR A 58 14.05 9.47 -7.96
CA THR A 58 14.32 8.32 -7.11
C THR A 58 13.03 7.88 -6.44
N TYR A 59 12.71 6.59 -6.48
CA TYR A 59 11.63 5.98 -5.72
C TYR A 59 12.22 5.11 -4.61
N THR A 60 11.74 5.29 -3.38
CA THR A 60 12.13 4.50 -2.22
C THR A 60 10.89 3.92 -1.58
N ALA A 61 10.86 2.62 -1.35
CA ALA A 61 9.80 1.99 -0.57
C ALA A 61 9.94 2.41 0.90
N LEU A 62 8.88 2.94 1.51
CA LEU A 62 8.81 3.07 2.96
C LEU A 62 7.97 1.90 3.48
N VAL A 63 8.60 1.00 4.22
CA VAL A 63 8.03 -0.27 4.64
C VAL A 63 7.48 -0.14 6.05
N ILE A 64 6.20 -0.45 6.21
CA ILE A 64 5.51 -0.50 7.49
C ILE A 64 5.30 -1.96 7.86
N THR A 65 5.92 -2.39 8.96
CA THR A 65 5.88 -3.79 9.42
C THR A 65 5.11 -3.91 10.73
N ASN A 66 4.19 -4.87 10.80
CA ASN A 66 3.49 -5.23 12.02
C ASN A 66 4.38 -6.08 12.94
N VAL A 67 4.68 -5.60 14.14
CA VAL A 67 5.43 -6.32 15.18
C VAL A 67 4.54 -6.84 16.32
N GLY A 68 3.25 -6.52 16.29
CA GLY A 68 2.26 -6.91 17.29
C GLY A 68 1.37 -8.07 16.86
N THR A 69 0.13 -8.08 17.35
CA THR A 69 -0.91 -9.04 16.95
C THR A 69 -1.49 -8.70 15.58
N THR A 70 -2.20 -9.64 14.95
CA THR A 70 -2.84 -9.43 13.65
C THR A 70 -3.77 -8.21 13.69
N CYS A 71 -3.59 -7.30 12.74
CA CYS A 71 -4.31 -6.04 12.68
C CYS A 71 -4.50 -5.58 11.22
N ALA A 72 -5.32 -4.55 10.99
CA ALA A 72 -5.56 -3.98 9.67
C ALA A 72 -5.07 -2.53 9.53
N ILE A 73 -4.61 -2.18 8.32
CA ILE A 73 -4.07 -0.85 7.98
C ILE A 73 -4.47 -0.44 6.56
N TRP A 74 -4.65 0.86 6.30
CA TRP A 74 -4.99 1.40 4.98
C TRP A 74 -4.68 2.89 4.88
N GLY A 75 -4.86 3.47 3.70
CA GLY A 75 -4.77 4.90 3.44
C GLY A 75 -3.52 5.32 2.68
N VAL A 76 -3.33 6.64 2.57
CA VAL A 76 -2.13 7.27 2.00
C VAL A 76 -1.38 7.97 3.12
N PRO A 77 -0.08 7.69 3.33
CA PRO A 77 0.68 8.41 4.32
C PRO A 77 0.98 9.83 3.84
N ALA A 78 0.80 10.80 4.73
CA ALA A 78 1.31 12.15 4.57
C ALA A 78 2.80 12.16 4.92
N ILE A 79 3.65 12.60 3.97
CA ILE A 79 5.11 12.57 4.11
C ILE A 79 5.64 13.98 3.98
N GLN A 80 6.34 14.46 5.00
CA GLN A 80 6.92 15.80 5.06
C GLN A 80 8.46 15.71 5.12
N PRO A 81 9.20 16.24 4.15
CA PRO A 81 10.65 16.42 4.29
C PRO A 81 10.98 17.35 5.46
N VAL A 82 12.03 17.02 6.22
CA VAL A 82 12.45 17.80 7.39
C VAL A 82 13.97 17.96 7.49
N ASN A 83 14.42 19.03 8.14
CA ASN A 83 15.83 19.24 8.48
C ASN A 83 16.26 18.41 9.71
N ALA A 84 17.52 18.56 10.14
CA ALA A 84 18.06 17.85 11.31
C ALA A 84 17.32 18.17 12.62
N ALA A 85 16.79 19.40 12.75
CA ALA A 85 15.94 19.82 13.87
C ALA A 85 14.47 19.39 13.71
N ARG A 86 14.16 18.52 12.74
CA ARG A 86 12.80 18.02 12.42
C ARG A 86 11.81 19.12 12.03
N ARG A 87 12.31 20.28 11.56
CA ARG A 87 11.47 21.35 11.00
C ARG A 87 11.15 21.04 9.53
N PRO A 88 9.91 21.29 9.06
CA PRO A 88 9.53 21.09 7.67
C PRO A 88 10.45 21.83 6.68
N ILE A 89 10.74 21.18 5.57
CA ILE A 89 11.38 21.78 4.39
C ILE A 89 10.43 21.59 3.22
N GLY A 90 9.92 22.71 2.71
CA GLY A 90 8.97 22.71 1.60
C GLY A 90 7.64 22.01 1.92
N PRO A 91 6.80 21.79 0.90
CA PRO A 91 5.48 21.20 1.08
C PRO A 91 5.53 19.68 1.31
N PHE A 92 4.40 19.12 1.74
CA PHE A 92 4.18 17.67 1.81
C PHE A 92 4.34 17.00 0.43
N ALA A 93 4.65 15.71 0.46
CA ALA A 93 4.65 14.86 -0.73
C ALA A 93 3.26 14.85 -1.39
N ARG A 94 3.23 14.99 -2.72
CA ARG A 94 1.98 14.92 -3.49
C ARG A 94 1.45 13.50 -3.50
N ASN A 95 0.16 13.33 -3.19
CA ASN A 95 -0.52 12.06 -3.36
C ASN A 95 -0.79 11.81 -4.85
N LEU A 96 -0.20 10.74 -5.40
CA LEU A 96 -0.44 10.32 -6.80
C LEU A 96 -1.57 9.30 -6.95
N SER A 97 -2.17 8.85 -5.85
CA SER A 97 -3.32 7.94 -5.83
C SER A 97 -4.66 8.69 -5.70
N MET A 98 -4.76 9.90 -6.28
CA MET A 98 -6.02 10.66 -6.24
C MET A 98 -7.09 9.94 -7.06
N GLY A 99 -8.25 9.69 -6.44
CA GLY A 99 -9.35 8.93 -7.07
C GLY A 99 -9.27 7.42 -6.88
N GLU A 100 -8.21 6.89 -6.28
CA GLU A 100 -8.09 5.47 -5.96
C GLU A 100 -8.69 5.17 -4.57
N MET A 101 -9.43 4.06 -4.45
CA MET A 101 -9.98 3.62 -3.16
C MET A 101 -8.89 2.92 -2.33
N PRO A 102 -8.64 3.33 -1.06
CA PRO A 102 -7.67 2.65 -0.22
C PRO A 102 -8.04 1.20 0.07
N LEU A 103 -7.16 0.27 -0.29
CA LEU A 103 -7.30 -1.14 0.08
C LEU A 103 -6.99 -1.33 1.57
N ARG A 104 -7.81 -2.17 2.22
CA ARG A 104 -7.63 -2.59 3.60
C ARG A 104 -6.69 -3.79 3.67
N HIS A 105 -5.51 -3.60 4.26
CA HIS A 105 -4.48 -4.63 4.38
C HIS A 105 -4.52 -5.27 5.76
N VAL A 106 -4.73 -6.58 5.84
CA VAL A 106 -4.63 -7.35 7.08
C VAL A 106 -3.22 -7.90 7.22
N LEU A 107 -2.55 -7.55 8.32
CA LEU A 107 -1.15 -7.90 8.58
C LEU A 107 -1.08 -8.81 9.79
N ALA A 108 -0.64 -10.05 9.58
CA ALA A 108 -0.12 -10.89 10.65
C ALA A 108 1.16 -10.28 11.25
N ARG A 109 1.62 -10.82 12.39
CA ARG A 109 2.93 -10.45 12.94
C ARG A 109 4.03 -10.73 11.91
N GLY A 110 4.90 -9.76 11.65
CA GLY A 110 5.91 -9.78 10.59
C GLY A 110 5.39 -9.37 9.21
N GLY A 111 4.07 -9.32 9.00
CA GLY A 111 3.45 -8.84 7.78
C GLY A 111 3.77 -7.36 7.53
N SER A 112 3.89 -6.99 6.25
CA SER A 112 4.30 -5.64 5.86
C SER A 112 3.48 -5.11 4.68
N VAL A 113 3.35 -3.78 4.68
CA VAL A 113 2.91 -2.97 3.53
C VAL A 113 3.98 -1.94 3.22
N SER A 114 3.98 -1.41 2.02
CA SER A 114 4.90 -0.37 1.59
C SER A 114 4.17 0.79 0.96
N VAL A 115 4.78 1.97 1.01
CA VAL A 115 4.42 3.11 0.18
C VAL A 115 5.57 3.48 -0.73
N SER A 116 5.27 3.82 -1.98
CA SER A 116 6.22 4.41 -2.91
C SER A 116 6.48 5.88 -2.56
N PHE A 117 7.68 6.21 -2.10
CA PHE A 117 8.09 7.59 -1.89
C PHE A 117 9.02 8.05 -3.01
N GLY A 118 8.50 8.93 -3.87
CA GLY A 118 9.23 9.50 -4.99
C GLY A 118 9.90 10.83 -4.63
N VAL A 119 11.09 11.07 -5.18
CA VAL A 119 11.84 12.31 -5.06
C VAL A 119 12.34 12.68 -6.45
N THR A 120 11.79 13.75 -7.02
CA THR A 120 12.25 14.33 -8.29
C THR A 120 13.63 14.95 -8.09
N LYS A 121 14.53 14.76 -9.06
CA LYS A 121 15.86 15.37 -9.03
C LYS A 121 15.70 16.90 -9.07
N THR A 122 16.14 17.59 -8.03
CA THR A 122 16.01 19.05 -7.96
C THR A 122 16.74 19.76 -9.10
N THR A 123 17.82 19.19 -9.62
CA THR A 123 18.55 19.74 -10.78
C THR A 123 17.80 19.63 -12.11
N SER A 124 16.72 18.85 -12.19
CA SER A 124 15.88 18.79 -13.40
C SER A 124 14.70 19.75 -13.33
N VAL A 125 14.58 20.54 -12.26
CA VAL A 125 13.53 21.55 -12.08
C VAL A 125 14.17 22.94 -12.21
N PRO A 126 13.58 23.88 -12.97
CA PRO A 126 14.11 25.23 -13.08
C PRO A 126 14.29 25.88 -11.71
N SER A 127 15.41 26.58 -11.50
CA SER A 127 15.74 27.25 -10.23
C SER A 127 14.71 28.31 -9.82
N SER A 128 13.98 28.87 -10.78
CA SER A 128 12.87 29.80 -10.54
C SER A 128 11.69 29.16 -9.81
N THR A 129 11.56 27.83 -9.83
CA THR A 129 10.46 27.08 -9.19
C THR A 129 10.96 26.11 -8.12
N CYS A 130 12.27 25.88 -8.04
CA CYS A 130 12.91 24.99 -7.09
C CYS A 130 14.19 25.59 -6.51
N HIS A 131 14.09 26.11 -5.28
CA HIS A 131 15.26 26.30 -4.43
C HIS A 131 15.55 25.00 -3.69
N ALA A 132 16.61 24.31 -4.09
CA ALA A 132 16.99 23.04 -3.50
C ALA A 132 17.51 23.23 -2.07
N ALA A 133 16.96 22.47 -1.13
CA ALA A 133 17.42 22.37 0.24
C ALA A 133 17.70 20.91 0.61
N ARG A 134 18.59 20.71 1.58
CA ARG A 134 18.93 19.37 2.10
C ARG A 134 18.03 19.01 3.27
N ALA A 135 17.29 17.92 3.13
CA ALA A 135 16.56 17.30 4.22
C ALA A 135 17.39 16.20 4.87
N ALA A 136 17.27 16.07 6.19
CA ALA A 136 17.89 14.99 6.96
C ALA A 136 17.06 13.70 6.90
N GLY A 137 15.78 13.83 6.58
CA GLY A 137 14.85 12.72 6.48
C GLY A 137 13.43 13.19 6.22
N VAL A 138 12.49 12.32 6.52
CA VAL A 138 11.07 12.59 6.39
C VAL A 138 10.34 12.28 7.69
N VAL A 139 9.28 13.03 7.94
CA VAL A 139 8.26 12.68 8.92
C VAL A 139 7.07 12.09 8.18
N VAL A 140 6.65 10.90 8.61
CA VAL A 140 5.52 10.17 8.05
C VAL A 140 4.38 10.14 9.06
N THR A 141 3.18 10.44 8.59
CA THR A 141 1.93 10.37 9.33
C THR A 141 0.95 9.50 8.55
N LEU A 142 0.27 8.58 9.23
CA LEU A 142 -0.69 7.70 8.59
C LEU A 142 -1.95 7.59 9.45
N GLY A 143 -2.88 8.54 9.22
CA GLY A 143 -4.22 8.57 9.80
C GLY A 143 -4.29 8.13 11.27
N PRO A 144 -5.21 7.22 11.62
CA PRO A 144 -5.38 6.74 13.00
C PRO A 144 -4.29 5.77 13.46
N PHE A 145 -3.38 5.35 12.58
CA PHE A 145 -2.42 4.27 12.85
C PHE A 145 -1.16 4.80 13.55
N PHE A 146 -0.63 5.94 13.11
CA PHE A 146 0.42 6.68 13.84
C PHE A 146 0.47 8.14 13.40
N THR A 147 0.70 9.03 14.37
CA THR A 147 0.67 10.49 14.17
C THR A 147 1.97 11.05 13.64
N ARG A 148 3.13 10.47 14.03
CA ARG A 148 4.44 10.96 13.61
C ARG A 148 5.52 9.88 13.73
N ARG A 149 6.14 9.49 12.62
CA ARG A 149 7.35 8.65 12.60
C ARG A 149 8.43 9.32 11.78
N PHE A 150 9.60 9.54 12.37
CA PHE A 150 10.75 10.07 11.65
C PHE A 150 11.51 8.91 11.00
N LEU A 151 11.87 9.08 9.73
CA LEU A 151 12.72 8.18 9.00
C LEU A 151 13.93 8.96 8.47
N ALA A 152 15.11 8.63 8.98
CA ALA A 152 16.37 9.22 8.54
C ALA A 152 16.66 8.79 7.10
N MET A 153 16.75 9.75 6.20
CA MET A 153 16.99 9.51 4.78
C MET A 153 17.43 10.83 4.14
N PRO A 154 18.73 11.10 4.03
CA PRO A 154 19.19 12.33 3.42
C PRO A 154 18.68 12.47 1.97
N LEU A 155 18.05 13.60 1.65
CA LEU A 155 17.55 13.89 0.31
C LEU A 155 17.65 15.39 -0.01
N SER A 156 17.57 15.74 -1.30
CA SER A 156 17.41 17.11 -1.76
C SER A 156 15.97 17.34 -2.22
N VAL A 157 15.34 18.40 -1.73
CA VAL A 157 13.95 18.77 -2.06
C VAL A 157 13.86 20.26 -2.39
N CYS A 158 12.88 20.63 -3.19
CA CYS A 158 12.51 22.02 -3.42
C CYS A 158 11.77 22.60 -2.21
N THR A 159 12.08 23.84 -1.84
CA THR A 159 11.42 24.54 -0.72
C THR A 159 10.08 25.18 -1.09
N ALA A 160 9.91 25.60 -2.35
CA ALA A 160 8.70 26.31 -2.80
C ALA A 160 7.67 25.41 -3.48
N SER A 161 8.09 24.26 -4.01
CA SER A 161 7.25 23.35 -4.80
C SER A 161 7.41 21.90 -4.33
N ALA A 162 6.37 21.10 -4.51
CA ALA A 162 6.42 19.71 -4.10
C ALA A 162 7.23 18.88 -5.11
N SER A 163 8.45 18.54 -4.69
CA SER A 163 9.40 17.67 -5.41
C SER A 163 9.35 16.22 -4.94
N THR A 164 8.41 15.90 -4.07
CA THR A 164 8.23 14.56 -3.52
C THR A 164 6.81 14.06 -3.75
N THR A 165 6.67 12.74 -3.84
CA THR A 165 5.39 12.08 -4.14
C THR A 165 5.19 10.87 -3.23
N THR A 166 3.93 10.52 -3.01
CA THR A 166 3.49 9.36 -2.24
C THR A 166 2.32 8.68 -2.93
N ARG A 167 2.01 7.43 -2.57
CA ARG A 167 0.91 6.63 -3.12
C ARG A 167 0.18 5.88 -1.99
N LEU A 168 -0.93 5.24 -2.34
CA LEU A 168 -1.58 4.27 -1.45
C LEU A 168 -0.63 3.17 -1.00
N LEU A 169 -0.93 2.60 0.16
CA LEU A 169 -0.24 1.41 0.66
C LEU A 169 -0.44 0.24 -0.32
N ALA A 170 0.66 -0.42 -0.66
CA ALA A 170 0.71 -1.64 -1.44
C ALA A 170 1.15 -2.82 -0.56
N PRO A 171 0.73 -4.06 -0.89
CA PRO A 171 1.20 -5.25 -0.18
C PRO A 171 2.73 -5.45 -0.31
N GLY A 172 3.35 -5.92 0.77
CA GLY A 172 4.76 -6.33 0.76
C GLY A 172 5.73 -5.19 1.04
N THR A 173 6.89 -5.24 0.37
CA THR A 173 8.05 -4.37 0.65
C THR A 173 8.54 -3.60 -0.58
N LYS A 174 7.84 -3.74 -1.71
CA LYS A 174 8.16 -3.05 -2.97
C LYS A 174 7.32 -1.78 -3.07
N GLY A 175 7.98 -0.67 -3.39
CA GLY A 175 7.36 0.63 -3.66
C GLY A 175 7.17 0.82 -5.14
#